data_AF-A0A1Z7ZN06-F1
#
_entry.id   AF-A0A1Z7ZN06-F1
#
_cell.length_a   1.000
_cell.length_b   1.000
_cell.length_c   1.000
_cell.angle_alpha   90.00
_cell.angle_beta   90.00
_cell.angle_gamma   90.00
#
_symmetry.space_group_name_H-M   'P 1'
#
loop_
_entity.id
_entity.type
_entity.pdbx_description
1 polymer ?
#
loop_
_entity_poly.entity_id
_entity_poly.type
_entity_poly.pdbx_seq_one_letter_code
_entity_poly.pdbx_strand_id
1 'polypeptide(L)'
;MSWSDFSISDLFTGGAADLVGEIGEALDKNITSDEERLEIDRLVKAKFVELKQAVLEFHTVELEQVSKRHENDMKSDSWLSKNIRPLALVCNTLFVMLFAMVSYCTADKGDIGVLTVWVGLFTALLLLQYGFYYGSRGLEKVTTIIGAAFGNKGIK
;
A
#
# COMPACT_ATOMS: atom_id res chain seq x y z
N MET A 1 -12.42 -4.62 8.24
CA MET A 1 -12.50 -4.33 6.80
C MET A 1 -12.27 -5.65 6.07
N SER A 2 -13.35 -6.25 5.57
CA SER A 2 -13.33 -7.54 4.86
C SER A 2 -12.90 -7.31 3.41
N TRP A 3 -12.16 -8.25 2.82
CA TRP A 3 -11.75 -8.20 1.40
C TRP A 3 -12.95 -8.17 0.42
N SER A 4 -14.16 -8.46 0.90
CA SER A 4 -15.42 -8.33 0.17
C SER A 4 -15.92 -6.90 0.02
N ASP A 5 -15.40 -5.96 0.81
CA ASP A 5 -15.97 -4.61 0.94
C ASP A 5 -15.15 -3.55 0.19
N PHE A 6 -14.13 -3.96 -0.56
CA PHE A 6 -13.33 -3.05 -1.39
C PHE A 6 -14.13 -2.68 -2.65
N SER A 7 -14.70 -1.47 -2.66
CA SER A 7 -15.45 -0.96 -3.80
C SER A 7 -14.50 -0.40 -4.85
N ILE A 8 -14.82 -0.65 -6.13
CA ILE A 8 -14.07 -0.11 -7.28
C ILE A 8 -14.09 1.43 -7.26
N SER A 9 -15.11 2.05 -6.65
CA SER A 9 -15.16 3.51 -6.41
C SER A 9 -13.99 4.02 -5.57
N ASP A 10 -13.49 3.20 -4.65
CA ASP A 10 -12.44 3.57 -3.71
C ASP A 10 -11.05 3.57 -4.39
N LEU A 11 -10.95 2.91 -5.55
CA LEU A 11 -9.75 2.85 -6.39
C LEU A 11 -9.61 4.12 -7.27
N PHE A 12 -10.70 4.88 -7.46
CA PHE A 12 -10.78 6.06 -8.32
C PHE A 12 -11.22 7.30 -7.54
N THR A 13 -10.48 7.64 -6.49
CA THR A 13 -10.74 8.85 -5.70
C THR A 13 -10.46 10.11 -6.52
N GLY A 14 -11.51 10.92 -6.76
CA GLY A 14 -11.39 12.35 -7.05
C GLY A 14 -11.78 12.85 -8.45
N GLY A 15 -12.09 12.00 -9.43
CA GLY A 15 -12.55 12.50 -10.75
C GLY A 15 -12.92 11.43 -11.78
N ALA A 16 -12.40 10.20 -11.65
CA ALA A 16 -12.82 9.10 -12.51
C ALA A 16 -14.17 8.49 -12.10
N ALA A 17 -14.58 8.61 -10.84
CA ALA A 17 -15.92 8.22 -10.37
C ALA A 17 -17.03 9.04 -11.06
N ASP A 18 -16.81 10.34 -11.24
CA ASP A 18 -17.76 11.24 -11.91
C ASP A 18 -17.87 10.91 -13.41
N LEU A 19 -16.75 10.63 -14.09
CA LEU A 19 -16.74 10.21 -15.50
C LEU A 19 -17.44 8.86 -15.71
N VAL A 20 -17.25 7.90 -14.79
CA VAL A 20 -17.96 6.61 -14.83
C VAL A 20 -19.46 6.80 -14.58
N GLY A 21 -19.83 7.73 -13.71
CA GLY A 21 -21.22 8.13 -13.49
C GLY A 21 -21.87 8.74 -14.73
N GLU A 22 -21.19 9.69 -15.38
CA GLU A 22 -21.66 10.33 -16.62
C GLU A 22 -21.79 9.33 -17.79
N ILE A 23 -20.84 8.39 -17.92
CA ILE A 23 -20.92 7.31 -18.90
C ILE A 23 -22.09 6.38 -18.56
N GLY A 24 -22.33 6.08 -17.28
CA GLY A 24 -23.44 5.26 -16.82
C GLY A 24 -24.81 5.86 -17.12
N GLU A 25 -25.00 7.16 -16.85
CA GLU A 25 -26.24 7.88 -17.17
C GLU A 25 -26.48 7.99 -18.68
N ALA A 26 -25.43 8.22 -19.46
CA ALA A 26 -25.53 8.27 -20.93
C ALA A 26 -25.90 6.91 -21.52
N LEU A 27 -25.39 5.81 -20.95
CA LEU A 27 -25.73 4.45 -21.36
C LEU A 27 -27.17 4.09 -20.99
N ASP A 28 -27.60 4.41 -19.77
CA ASP A 28 -28.94 4.08 -19.26
C ASP A 28 -30.04 4.84 -20.02
N LYS A 29 -29.77 6.08 -20.43
CA LYS A 29 -30.68 6.90 -21.25
C LYS A 29 -30.89 6.33 -22.67
N ASN A 30 -29.95 5.54 -23.19
CA ASN A 30 -29.97 5.07 -24.58
C ASN A 30 -30.23 3.56 -24.73
N ILE A 31 -30.44 2.83 -23.62
CA ILE A 31 -30.70 1.38 -23.63
C ILE A 31 -32.08 1.06 -23.04
N THR A 32 -32.92 0.40 -23.84
CA THR A 32 -34.37 0.29 -23.57
C THR A 32 -34.81 -1.14 -23.25
N SER A 33 -33.95 -2.16 -23.42
CA SER A 33 -34.29 -3.58 -23.18
C SER A 33 -33.41 -4.26 -22.11
N ASP A 34 -33.99 -5.17 -21.34
CA ASP A 34 -33.31 -5.87 -20.23
C ASP A 34 -32.24 -6.86 -20.73
N GLU A 35 -32.44 -7.47 -21.91
CA GLU A 35 -31.44 -8.32 -22.57
C GLU A 35 -30.18 -7.54 -22.98
N GLU A 36 -30.34 -6.34 -23.58
CA GLU A 36 -29.19 -5.50 -23.97
C GLU A 36 -28.44 -4.99 -22.74
N ARG A 37 -29.14 -4.67 -21.64
CA ARG A 37 -28.51 -4.33 -20.35
C ARG A 37 -27.65 -5.46 -19.82
N LEU A 38 -28.14 -6.70 -19.91
CA LEU A 38 -27.43 -7.88 -19.41
C LEU A 38 -26.19 -8.22 -20.27
N GLU A 39 -26.25 -7.96 -21.57
CA GLU A 39 -25.11 -8.12 -22.49
C GLU A 39 -24.06 -7.02 -22.28
N ILE A 40 -24.49 -5.77 -22.09
CA ILE A 40 -23.59 -4.66 -21.72
C ILE A 40 -22.92 -4.92 -20.38
N ASP A 41 -23.64 -5.34 -19.34
CA ASP A 41 -23.05 -5.64 -18.03
C ASP A 41 -21.96 -6.73 -18.13
N ARG A 42 -22.19 -7.76 -18.96
CA ARG A 42 -21.17 -8.80 -19.23
C ARG A 42 -19.94 -8.23 -19.95
N LEU A 43 -20.15 -7.41 -20.98
CA LEU A 43 -19.05 -6.80 -21.74
C LEU A 43 -18.24 -5.82 -20.88
N VAL A 44 -18.94 -5.00 -20.09
CA VAL A 44 -18.34 -4.04 -19.16
C VAL A 44 -17.54 -4.78 -18.10
N LYS A 45 -18.07 -5.84 -17.48
CA LYS A 45 -17.32 -6.69 -16.53
C LYS A 45 -16.09 -7.33 -17.17
N ALA A 46 -16.20 -7.84 -18.39
CA ALA A 46 -15.05 -8.42 -19.11
C ALA A 46 -13.96 -7.36 -19.35
N LYS A 47 -14.33 -6.16 -19.80
CA LYS A 47 -13.40 -5.04 -20.00
C LYS A 47 -12.81 -4.52 -18.69
N PHE A 48 -13.56 -4.56 -17.60
CA PHE A 48 -13.06 -4.22 -16.26
C PHE A 48 -12.01 -5.21 -15.77
N VAL A 49 -12.17 -6.51 -16.04
CA VAL A 49 -11.15 -7.51 -15.70
C VAL A 49 -9.87 -7.27 -16.49
N GLU A 50 -9.97 -6.98 -17.80
CA GLU A 50 -8.82 -6.60 -18.63
C GLU A 50 -8.12 -5.33 -18.12
N LEU A 51 -8.88 -4.28 -17.81
CA LEU A 51 -8.35 -3.04 -17.24
C LEU A 51 -7.66 -3.27 -15.90
N LYS A 52 -8.27 -4.07 -15.01
CA LYS A 52 -7.69 -4.42 -13.71
C LYS A 52 -6.35 -5.13 -13.87
N GLN A 53 -6.26 -6.05 -14.84
CA GLN A 53 -5.03 -6.77 -15.13
C GLN A 53 -3.95 -5.81 -15.67
N ALA A 54 -4.31 -4.95 -16.62
CA ALA A 54 -3.39 -3.96 -17.18
C ALA A 54 -2.89 -2.95 -16.13
N VAL A 55 -3.77 -2.48 -15.25
CA VAL A 55 -3.41 -1.59 -14.13
C VAL A 55 -2.48 -2.30 -13.14
N LEU A 56 -2.76 -3.56 -12.81
CA LEU A 56 -1.91 -4.34 -11.92
C LEU A 56 -0.51 -4.56 -12.52
N GLU A 57 -0.42 -4.89 -13.80
CA GLU A 57 0.86 -5.03 -14.54
C GLU A 57 1.63 -3.71 -14.61
N PHE A 58 0.94 -2.59 -14.80
CA PHE A 58 1.57 -1.28 -14.74
C PHE A 58 2.16 -1.00 -13.35
N HIS A 59 1.38 -1.25 -12.28
CA HIS A 59 1.84 -1.06 -10.91
C HIS A 59 3.00 -1.99 -10.54
N THR A 60 3.03 -3.24 -10.99
CA THR A 60 4.15 -4.14 -10.71
C THR A 60 5.44 -3.63 -11.36
N VAL A 61 5.38 -3.18 -12.63
CA VAL A 61 6.53 -2.59 -13.33
C VAL A 61 7.01 -1.32 -12.63
N GLU A 62 6.09 -0.45 -12.20
CA GLU A 62 6.42 0.77 -11.47
C GLU A 62 7.11 0.45 -10.13
N LEU A 63 6.55 -0.48 -9.35
CA LEU A 63 7.12 -0.93 -8.08
C LEU A 63 8.50 -1.57 -8.28
N GLU A 64 8.70 -2.36 -9.33
CA GLU A 64 10.02 -2.88 -9.68
C GLU A 64 11.01 -1.77 -10.00
N GLN A 65 10.62 -0.75 -10.76
CA GLN A 65 11.49 0.39 -11.08
C GLN A 65 11.86 1.18 -9.81
N VAL A 66 10.90 1.39 -8.92
CA VAL A 66 11.15 2.02 -7.61
C VAL A 66 12.13 1.18 -6.78
N SER A 67 11.93 -0.14 -6.73
CA SER A 67 12.83 -1.06 -6.04
C SER A 67 14.25 -1.02 -6.63
N LYS A 68 14.39 -1.03 -7.96
CA LYS A 68 15.67 -0.92 -8.68
C LYS A 68 16.37 0.41 -8.39
N ARG A 69 15.62 1.52 -8.33
CA ARG A 69 16.18 2.83 -7.94
C ARG A 69 16.68 2.80 -6.51
N HIS A 70 15.88 2.30 -5.56
CA HIS A 70 16.32 2.14 -4.17
C HIS A 70 17.54 1.23 -4.04
N GLU A 71 17.60 0.12 -4.78
CA GLU A 71 18.77 -0.77 -4.79
C GLU A 71 20.02 -0.05 -5.30
N ASN A 72 19.89 0.74 -6.36
CA ASN A 72 20.98 1.57 -6.87
C ASN A 72 21.43 2.63 -5.87
N ASP A 73 20.51 3.28 -5.18
CA ASP A 73 20.82 4.25 -4.12
C ASP A 73 21.54 3.58 -2.93
N MET A 74 21.24 2.29 -2.68
CA MET A 74 21.91 1.51 -1.65
C MET A 74 23.33 1.03 -2.02
N LYS A 75 23.78 1.21 -3.27
CA LYS A 75 25.12 0.76 -3.73
C LYS A 75 26.28 1.60 -3.20
N SER A 76 26.04 2.70 -2.48
CA SER A 76 27.12 3.41 -1.79
C SER A 76 27.84 2.47 -0.82
N ASP A 77 29.15 2.32 -0.99
CA ASP A 77 29.99 1.40 -0.19
C ASP A 77 30.13 1.78 1.30
N SER A 78 29.54 2.91 1.71
CA SER A 78 29.62 3.36 3.09
C SER A 78 28.87 2.42 4.05
N TRP A 79 29.47 2.21 5.23
CA TRP A 79 28.83 1.45 6.32
C TRP A 79 27.46 2.03 6.69
N LEU A 80 27.33 3.36 6.65
CA LEU A 80 26.09 4.06 6.97
C LEU A 80 24.97 3.73 5.97
N SER A 81 25.29 3.70 4.67
CA SER A 81 24.34 3.27 3.63
C SER A 81 23.82 1.87 3.94
N LYS A 82 24.71 0.89 4.13
CA LYS A 82 24.33 -0.52 4.41
C LYS A 82 23.44 -0.69 5.66
N ASN A 83 23.54 0.22 6.62
CA ASN A 83 22.80 0.17 7.89
C ASN A 83 21.71 1.24 8.02
N ILE A 84 21.37 1.99 6.96
CA ILE A 84 20.41 3.09 7.07
C ILE A 84 19.01 2.62 7.47
N ARG A 85 18.60 1.43 7.01
CA ARG A 85 17.29 0.83 7.33
C ARG A 85 17.14 0.51 8.82
N PRO A 86 18.02 -0.32 9.43
CA PRO A 86 17.96 -0.56 10.87
C PRO A 86 18.24 0.71 11.69
N LEU A 87 19.12 1.61 11.21
CA LEU A 87 19.43 2.84 11.94
C LEU A 87 18.23 3.81 11.97
N ALA A 88 17.49 3.95 10.87
CA ALA A 88 16.28 4.76 10.84
C ALA A 88 15.22 4.20 11.80
N LEU A 89 15.12 2.87 11.93
CA LEU A 89 14.22 2.22 12.89
C LEU A 89 14.62 2.57 14.33
N VAL A 90 15.89 2.35 14.69
CA VAL A 90 16.40 2.67 16.03
C VAL A 90 16.25 4.15 16.34
N CYS A 91 16.61 5.02 15.39
CA CYS A 91 16.51 6.48 15.53
C CYS A 91 15.07 6.90 15.84
N ASN A 92 14.10 6.46 15.02
CA ASN A 92 12.69 6.79 15.24
C ASN A 92 12.16 6.24 16.58
N THR A 93 12.46 4.97 16.90
CA THR A 93 12.05 4.38 18.19
C THR A 93 12.64 5.15 19.39
N LEU A 94 13.90 5.58 19.32
CA LEU A 94 14.52 6.42 20.35
C LEU A 94 13.84 7.78 20.44
N PHE A 95 13.55 8.44 19.31
CA PHE A 95 12.84 9.72 19.30
C PHE A 95 11.45 9.61 19.93
N VAL A 96 10.67 8.58 19.59
CA VAL A 96 9.34 8.35 20.18
C VAL A 96 9.46 8.08 21.68
N MET A 97 10.45 7.29 22.10
CA MET A 97 10.69 7.00 23.52
C MET A 97 11.06 8.27 24.31
N LEU A 98 11.93 9.11 23.76
CA LEU A 98 12.31 10.39 24.37
C LEU A 98 11.12 11.36 24.42
N PHE A 99 10.35 11.45 23.33
CA PHE A 99 9.14 12.25 23.28
C PHE A 99 8.13 11.80 24.34
N ALA A 100 7.92 10.49 24.50
CA ALA A 100 7.05 9.94 25.53
C ALA A 100 7.56 10.26 26.95
N MET A 101 8.87 10.13 27.20
CA MET A 101 9.48 10.48 28.48
C MET A 101 9.28 11.97 28.81
N VAL A 102 9.60 12.87 27.88
CA VAL A 102 9.44 14.31 28.10
C VAL A 102 7.97 14.67 28.32
N SER A 103 7.07 14.16 27.47
CA SER A 103 5.63 14.40 27.60
C SER A 103 5.10 13.91 28.94
N TYR A 104 5.57 12.77 29.45
CA TYR A 104 5.19 12.28 30.77
C TYR A 104 5.62 13.22 31.91
N CYS A 105 6.78 13.86 31.78
CA CYS A 105 7.32 14.75 32.80
C CYS A 105 6.78 16.19 32.73
N THR A 106 6.34 16.66 31.55
CA THR A 106 6.05 18.08 31.32
C THR A 106 4.64 18.40 30.84
N ALA A 107 3.86 17.42 30.37
CA ALA A 107 2.56 17.71 29.78
C ALA A 107 1.48 17.97 30.84
N ASP A 108 0.69 19.01 30.61
CA ASP A 108 -0.48 19.35 31.42
C ASP A 108 -1.78 18.95 30.72
N LYS A 109 -2.92 19.09 31.42
CA LYS A 109 -4.25 18.76 30.87
C LYS A 109 -4.59 19.52 29.57
N GLY A 110 -3.99 20.70 29.37
CA GLY A 110 -4.16 21.50 28.15
C GLY A 110 -3.50 20.89 26.92
N ASP A 111 -2.51 20.01 27.10
CA ASP A 111 -1.70 19.45 26.01
C ASP A 111 -2.27 18.16 25.42
N ILE A 112 -3.34 17.60 26.03
CA ILE A 112 -3.90 16.29 25.65
C ILE A 112 -4.31 16.24 24.18
N GLY A 113 -4.88 17.32 23.65
CA GLY A 113 -5.27 17.39 22.23
C GLY A 113 -4.07 17.28 21.28
N VAL A 114 -3.01 18.04 21.58
CA VAL A 114 -1.76 18.01 20.81
C VAL A 114 -1.08 16.66 20.94
N LEU A 115 -1.00 16.12 22.15
CA LEU A 115 -0.38 14.82 22.41
C LEU A 115 -1.09 13.68 21.66
N THR A 116 -2.41 13.73 21.55
CA THR A 116 -3.19 12.71 20.81
C THR A 116 -2.83 12.69 19.32
N VAL A 117 -2.62 13.86 18.71
CA VAL A 117 -2.18 13.96 17.30
C VAL A 117 -0.80 13.34 17.11
N TRP A 118 0.16 13.66 18.00
CA TRP A 118 1.51 13.11 17.92
C TRP A 118 1.54 11.60 18.17
N VAL A 119 0.77 11.10 19.13
CA VAL A 119 0.64 9.66 19.39
C VAL A 119 0.09 8.95 18.16
N GLY A 120 -0.92 9.51 17.49
CA GLY A 120 -1.46 8.97 16.24
C GLY A 120 -0.40 8.91 15.13
N LEU A 121 0.34 10.01 14.92
CA LEU A 121 1.43 10.07 13.94
C LEU A 121 2.53 9.04 14.22
N PHE A 122 3.04 9.00 15.45
CA PHE A 122 4.11 8.07 15.82
C PHE A 122 3.65 6.61 15.75
N THR A 123 2.41 6.31 16.10
CA THR A 123 1.84 4.96 15.93
C THR A 123 1.84 4.55 14.47
N ALA A 124 1.35 5.42 13.57
CA ALA A 124 1.34 5.15 12.13
C ALA A 124 2.76 4.95 11.57
N LEU A 125 3.70 5.82 11.94
CA LEU A 125 5.10 5.73 11.50
C LEU A 125 5.79 4.45 12.00
N LEU A 126 5.61 4.09 13.27
CA LEU A 126 6.17 2.86 13.84
C LEU A 126 5.56 1.64 13.16
N LEU A 127 4.24 1.56 12.99
CA LEU A 127 3.61 0.44 12.31
C LEU A 127 4.15 0.27 10.88
N LEU A 128 4.25 1.36 10.12
CA LEU A 128 4.81 1.34 8.78
C LEU A 128 6.28 0.86 8.78
N GLN A 129 7.10 1.39 9.68
CA GLN A 129 8.52 1.11 9.72
C GLN A 129 8.84 -0.32 10.19
N TYR A 130 8.18 -0.77 11.27
CA TYR A 130 8.27 -2.14 11.75
C TYR A 130 7.68 -3.13 10.72
N GLY A 131 6.56 -2.79 10.10
CA GLY A 131 5.95 -3.56 9.02
C GLY A 131 6.89 -3.73 7.83
N PHE A 132 7.54 -2.66 7.38
CA PHE A 132 8.51 -2.72 6.29
C PHE A 132 9.77 -3.51 6.66
N TYR A 133 10.35 -3.25 7.83
CA TYR A 133 11.61 -3.87 8.27
C TYR A 133 11.48 -5.36 8.58
N TYR A 134 10.41 -5.77 9.27
CA TYR A 134 10.18 -7.17 9.64
C TYR A 134 9.31 -7.93 8.63
N GLY A 135 8.36 -7.26 7.96
CA GLY A 135 7.49 -7.90 6.97
C GLY A 135 8.23 -8.39 5.73
N SER A 136 9.20 -7.60 5.23
CA SER A 136 10.07 -8.02 4.12
C SER A 136 10.86 -9.29 4.44
N ARG A 137 11.51 -9.33 5.62
CA ARG A 137 12.27 -10.49 6.08
C ARG A 137 11.40 -11.71 6.43
N GLY A 138 10.15 -11.48 6.82
CA GLY A 138 9.16 -12.54 7.06
C GLY A 138 8.76 -13.24 5.76
N LEU A 139 8.46 -12.47 4.72
CA LEU A 139 8.12 -12.99 3.40
C LEU A 139 9.29 -13.73 2.74
N GLU A 140 10.52 -13.21 2.86
CA GLU A 140 11.73 -13.90 2.38
C GLU A 140 11.91 -15.30 3.03
N LYS A 141 11.61 -15.43 4.32
CA LYS A 141 11.70 -16.73 5.01
C LYS A 141 10.58 -17.69 4.58
N VAL A 142 9.35 -17.20 4.46
CA VAL A 142 8.21 -18.03 4.03
C VAL A 142 8.42 -18.51 2.59
N THR A 143 8.85 -17.64 1.68
CA THR A 143 9.18 -18.01 0.29
C THR A 143 10.34 -19.00 0.22
N THR A 144 11.38 -18.83 1.03
CA THR A 144 12.50 -19.79 1.12
C THR A 144 12.04 -21.16 1.64
N ILE A 145 11.23 -21.19 2.70
CA ILE A 145 10.70 -22.44 3.28
C ILE A 145 9.76 -23.14 2.30
N ILE A 146 8.86 -22.40 1.65
CA ILE A 146 7.96 -22.94 0.61
C ILE A 146 8.78 -23.43 -0.60
N GLY A 147 9.76 -22.67 -1.06
CA GLY A 147 10.65 -23.09 -2.16
C GLY A 147 11.49 -24.33 -1.80
N ALA A 148 11.92 -24.46 -0.55
CA ALA A 148 12.61 -25.64 -0.05
C ALA A 148 11.67 -26.84 0.12
N ALA A 149 10.41 -26.61 0.53
CA ALA A 149 9.41 -27.65 0.73
C ALA A 149 8.78 -28.15 -0.58
N PHE A 150 8.64 -27.30 -1.59
CA PHE A 150 7.98 -27.61 -2.86
C PHE A 150 8.93 -27.71 -4.06
N GLY A 151 10.23 -27.53 -3.84
CA GLY A 151 11.27 -27.84 -4.83
C GLY A 151 11.52 -26.71 -5.83
N ASN A 152 12.81 -26.41 -6.00
CA ASN A 152 13.39 -25.63 -7.08
C ASN A 152 12.87 -26.07 -8.47
N LYS A 153 11.76 -25.48 -8.94
CA LYS A 153 11.52 -25.29 -10.37
C LYS A 153 11.93 -23.86 -10.69
N GLY A 154 13.19 -23.71 -11.10
CA GLY A 154 13.76 -22.45 -11.50
C GLY A 154 12.85 -21.71 -12.47
N ILE A 155 12.47 -20.49 -12.08
CA ILE A 155 11.92 -19.51 -13.00
C ILE A 155 13.14 -18.90 -13.70
N LYS A 156 13.44 -19.43 -14.89
CA LYS A 156 14.16 -18.67 -15.91
C LYS A 156 13.18 -17.74 -16.60
#